data_AF-A0A2W0CCQ5-F1
#
_entry.id   AF-A0A2W0CCQ5-F1
#
_cell.length_a   1.000
_cell.length_b   1.000
_cell.length_c   1.000
_cell.angle_alpha   90.00
_cell.angle_beta   90.00
_cell.angle_gamma   90.00
#
_symmetry.space_group_name_H-M   'P 1'
#
loop_
_entity.id
_entity.type
_entity.pdbx_description
1 polymer ?
#
loop_
_entity_poly.entity_id
_entity_poly.type
_entity_poly.pdbx_seq_one_letter_code
_entity_poly.pdbx_strand_id
1 'polypeptide(L)' 'MQHKIEIHTDEEIAELRDKVLFLIGEYDRLSNYPKAIRRLKDNQMNYKIIPDTGHAINHEQANLINMEVIRFLH' A
#
# COMPACT_ATOMS: atom_id res chain seq x y z
N MET A 1 -19.08 10.39 13.76
CA MET A 1 -17.78 10.34 14.46
C MET A 1 -16.80 11.14 13.64
N GLN A 2 -16.19 12.18 14.21
CA GLN A 2 -15.19 12.97 13.49
C GLN A 2 -13.86 12.21 13.55
N HIS A 3 -13.45 11.59 12.45
CA HIS A 3 -12.14 10.94 12.38
C HIS A 3 -11.07 12.03 12.48
N LYS A 4 -10.32 12.05 13.58
CA LYS A 4 -9.15 12.92 13.71
C LYS A 4 -8.09 12.39 12.75
N ILE A 5 -7.84 13.13 11.68
CA ILE A 5 -6.74 12.84 10.76
C ILE A 5 -5.48 13.37 11.42
N GLU A 6 -4.54 12.48 11.68
CA GLU A 6 -3.19 12.81 12.13
C GLU A 6 -2.24 12.69 10.94
N ILE A 7 -1.41 13.71 10.75
CA ILE A 7 -0.41 13.74 9.68
C ILE A 7 0.93 13.48 10.34
N HIS A 8 1.51 12.33 10.04
CA HIS A 8 2.85 11.96 10.49
C HIS A 8 3.93 12.70 9.72
N THR A 9 5.05 12.97 10.39
CA THR A 9 6.21 13.59 9.74
C THR A 9 6.90 12.59 8.80
N ASP A 10 7.75 13.09 7.90
CA ASP A 10 8.49 12.22 6.98
C ASP A 10 9.46 11.31 7.75
N GLU A 11 9.99 11.74 8.90
CA GLU A 11 10.81 10.94 9.80
C GLU A 11 10.02 9.78 10.44
N GLU A 12 8.83 10.06 10.96
CA GLU A 12 7.95 9.03 11.54
C GLU A 12 7.54 7.98 10.49
N ILE A 13 7.30 8.43 9.25
CA ILE A 13 7.01 7.54 8.12
C ILE A 13 8.23 6.69 7.77
N ALA A 14 9.44 7.27 7.81
CA ALA A 14 10.67 6.54 7.51
C ALA A 14 10.91 5.36 8.46
N GLU A 15 10.54 5.48 9.74
CA GLU A 15 10.65 4.39 10.74
C GLU A 15 9.75 3.18 10.44
N LEU A 16 8.75 3.35 9.58
CA LEU A 16 7.81 2.31 9.16
C LEU A 16 8.22 1.59 7.88
N ARG A 17 9.20 2.11 7.14
CA ARG A 17 9.54 1.66 5.79
C ARG A 17 9.74 0.15 5.71
N ASP A 18 10.57 -0.40 6.58
CA ASP A 18 10.91 -1.83 6.58
C ASP A 18 9.87 -2.70 7.31
N LYS A 19 8.83 -2.08 7.86
CA LYS A 19 7.76 -2.73 8.65
C LYS A 19 6.42 -2.78 7.92
N VAL A 20 6.30 -2.09 6.78
CA VAL A 20 5.04 -1.95 6.05
C VAL A 20 5.26 -2.20 4.56
N LEU A 21 4.37 -3.02 3.97
CA LEU A 21 4.23 -3.22 2.54
C LEU A 21 2.83 -2.81 2.09
N PHE A 22 2.74 -1.91 1.12
CA PHE A 22 1.48 -1.51 0.49
C PHE A 22 1.24 -2.34 -0.78
N LEU A 23 0.17 -3.14 -0.79
CA LEU A 23 -0.30 -3.85 -1.99
C LEU A 23 -1.52 -3.10 -2.54
N ILE A 24 -1.47 -2.69 -3.81
CA ILE A 24 -2.46 -1.79 -4.42
C ILE A 24 -2.91 -2.38 -5.75
N GLY A 25 -4.21 -2.50 -6.01
CA GLY A 25 -4.72 -2.97 -7.30
C GLY A 25 -4.49 -1.95 -8.42
N GLU A 26 -4.12 -2.43 -9.61
CA GLU A 26 -3.89 -1.61 -10.81
C GLU A 26 -5.07 -0.71 -11.16
N TYR A 27 -6.30 -1.20 -11.00
CA TYR A 27 -7.53 -0.46 -11.31
C TYR A 27 -8.19 0.19 -10.09
N ASP A 28 -7.54 0.16 -8.91
CA ASP A 28 -8.08 0.75 -7.69
C ASP A 28 -8.03 2.28 -7.74
N ARG A 29 -9.19 2.91 -7.98
CA ARG A 29 -9.30 4.38 -8.03
C ARG A 29 -9.18 5.07 -6.66
N LEU A 30 -9.30 4.33 -5.56
CA LEU A 30 -9.23 4.87 -4.21
C LEU A 30 -7.79 4.96 -3.70
N SER A 31 -6.92 4.06 -4.16
CA SER A 31 -5.53 3.96 -3.70
C SER A 31 -4.49 4.12 -4.81
N ASN A 32 -4.77 3.68 -6.03
CA ASN A 32 -3.89 3.84 -7.19
C ASN A 32 -4.16 5.16 -7.95
N TYR A 33 -4.00 6.29 -7.26
CA TYR A 33 -4.06 7.61 -7.89
C TYR A 33 -2.72 8.35 -7.75
N PRO A 34 -2.37 9.25 -8.69
CA PRO A 34 -1.00 9.79 -8.81
C PRO A 34 -0.44 10.40 -7.52
N LYS A 35 -1.27 11.08 -6.73
CA LYS A 35 -0.82 11.73 -5.49
C LYS A 35 -0.50 10.71 -4.38
N ALA A 36 -1.28 9.63 -4.24
CA ALA A 36 -0.98 8.57 -3.27
C ALA A 36 0.31 7.83 -3.64
N ILE A 37 0.44 7.39 -4.89
CA ILE A 37 1.65 6.69 -5.36
C ILE A 37 2.88 7.57 -5.25
N ARG A 38 2.76 8.86 -5.58
CA ARG A 38 3.86 9.83 -5.40
C ARG A 38 4.27 9.95 -3.94
N ARG A 39 3.34 10.00 -2.99
CA ARG A 39 3.68 10.06 -1.55
C ARG A 39 4.44 8.80 -1.11
N LEU A 40 4.02 7.61 -1.55
CA LEU A 40 4.75 6.36 -1.27
C LEU A 40 6.16 6.41 -1.86
N LYS A 41 6.31 6.86 -3.10
CA LYS A 41 7.61 6.99 -3.78
C LYS A 41 8.53 8.01 -3.11
N ASP A 42 8.02 9.20 -2.79
CA ASP A 42 8.78 10.29 -2.18
C ASP A 42 9.26 9.90 -0.77
N ASN A 43 8.48 9.11 -0.03
CA ASN A 43 8.86 8.56 1.28
C ASN A 43 9.65 7.23 1.20
N GLN A 44 9.91 6.73 -0.02
CA GLN A 44 10.55 5.45 -0.31
C GLN A 44 9.90 4.26 0.43
N MET A 45 8.56 4.29 0.57
CA MET A 45 7.80 3.21 1.18
C MET A 45 7.79 1.98 0.28
N ASN A 46 7.75 0.79 0.88
CA ASN A 46 7.62 -0.45 0.12
C ASN A 46 6.19 -0.57 -0.41
N TYR A 47 6.02 -0.62 -1.73
CA TYR A 47 4.72 -0.84 -2.35
C TYR A 47 4.82 -1.68 -3.62
N LYS A 48 3.73 -2.36 -3.97
CA LYS A 48 3.57 -3.11 -5.22
C LYS A 48 2.19 -2.85 -5.82
N ILE A 49 2.17 -2.64 -7.13
CA ILE A 49 0.94 -2.61 -7.91
C ILE A 49 0.62 -4.03 -8.35
N ILE A 50 -0.58 -4.50 -8.02
CA ILE A 50 -1.08 -5.83 -8.34
C ILE A 50 -1.84 -5.72 -9.68
N PRO A 51 -1.35 -6.40 -10.74
CA PRO A 51 -1.94 -6.30 -12.07
C PRO A 51 -3.35 -6.88 -12.09
N ASP A 52 -4.16 -6.48 -13.06
CA ASP A 52 -5.47 -7.09 -13.35
C ASP A 52 -6.41 -7.16 -12.14
N THR A 53 -6.38 -6.13 -11.29
CA THR A 53 -7.10 -6.13 -10.01
C THR A 53 -7.59 -4.73 -9.63
N GLY A 54 -8.81 -4.64 -9.09
CA GLY A 54 -9.39 -3.43 -8.52
C GLY A 54 -9.11 -3.25 -7.02
N HIS A 55 -10.08 -2.67 -6.31
CA HIS A 55 -9.95 -2.36 -4.88
C HIS A 55 -9.96 -3.61 -3.99
N ALA A 56 -10.67 -4.66 -4.40
CA ALA A 56 -10.90 -5.84 -3.57
C ALA A 56 -9.81 -6.90 -3.80
N ILE A 57 -8.53 -6.51 -3.71
CA ILE A 57 -7.38 -7.32 -4.10
C ILE A 57 -7.36 -8.72 -3.48
N ASN A 58 -7.81 -8.83 -2.21
CA ASN A 58 -7.86 -10.08 -1.47
C ASN A 58 -8.88 -11.07 -2.04
N HIS A 59 -9.95 -10.59 -2.69
CA HIS A 59 -10.96 -11.43 -3.32
C HIS A 59 -10.62 -11.74 -4.78
N GLU A 60 -10.04 -10.77 -5.48
CA GLU A 60 -9.75 -10.87 -6.91
C GLU A 60 -8.50 -11.73 -7.19
N GLN A 61 -7.45 -11.61 -6.38
CA GLN A 61 -6.19 -12.35 -6.56
C GLN A 61 -5.65 -12.93 -5.23
N ALA A 62 -6.52 -13.58 -4.45
CA ALA A 62 -6.22 -14.12 -3.11
C ALA A 62 -4.87 -14.87 -3.02
N ASN A 63 -4.59 -15.78 -3.97
CA ASN A 63 -3.36 -16.57 -3.96
C ASN A 63 -2.10 -15.72 -4.11
N LEU A 64 -2.13 -14.73 -5.02
CA LEU A 64 -1.01 -13.82 -5.21
C LEU A 64 -0.81 -12.96 -3.96
N ILE A 65 -1.88 -12.40 -3.40
CA ILE A 65 -1.80 -11.56 -2.21
C ILE A 65 -1.26 -12.34 -1.02
N ASN A 66 -1.77 -13.55 -0.77
CA ASN A 66 -1.28 -14.40 0.31
C ASN A 66 0.22 -14.70 0.16
N MET A 67 0.70 -14.95 -1.06
CA MET A 67 2.12 -15.15 -1.32
C MET A 67 2.95 -13.89 -1.06
N GLU A 68 2.46 -12.72 -1.44
CA GLU A 68 3.14 -11.45 -1.15
C GLU A 68 3.20 -11.15 0.36
N VAL A 69 2.13 -11.45 1.11
CA VAL A 69 2.11 -11.32 2.57
C VAL A 69 3.11 -12.29 3.22
N ILE A 70 3.13 -13.56 2.81
CA ILE A 70 4.09 -14.54 3.33
C ILE A 70 5.52 -14.11 3.05
N ARG A 71 5.82 -13.64 1.82
CA ARG A 71 7.14 -13.14 1.44
C ARG A 71 7.58 -11.91 2.23
N PHE A 72 6.65 -11.09 2.68
CA PHE A 72 6.96 -9.91 3.47
C PHE A 72 7.27 -10.23 4.93
N LEU A 73 6.66 -11.28 5.48
CA LEU A 73 6.82 -11.70 6.87
C LEU A 73 8.00 -12.64 7.12
N HIS A 74 8.66 -13.12 6.06
CA HIS A 74 9.83 -14.02 6.11
C HIS A 74 11.09 -13.31 5.64
#